data_AF-A0A7S1HKS7-F1
#
_entry.id   AF-A0A7S1HKS7-F1
#
_cell.length_a   1.000
_cell.length_b   1.000
_cell.length_c   1.000
_cell.angle_alpha   90.00
_cell.angle_beta   90.00
_cell.angle_gamma   90.00
#
_symmetry.space_group_name_H-M   'P 1'
#
loop_
_entity.id
_entity.type
_entity.pdbx_description
1 polymer ?
#
loop_
_entity_poly.entity_id
_entity_poly.type
_entity_poly.pdbx_seq_one_letter_code
_entity_poly.pdbx_strand_id
1 'polypeptide(L)'
;TKLLIELQNVLGSKRGDVAVLAVSPEPPEVHVRMAKHFDLKWALASDPTRAVLSALGLWSEEAAKAGVAMDRQSILLDPSTGKVERVWRNVQATGGHALQVRDYLDSLTSSDDQQAEAR
;
A
#
# COMPACT_ATOMS: atom_id res chain seq x y z
N THR A 1 2.93 -1.04 -10.15
CA THR A 1 4.41 -1.04 -10.26
C THR A 1 5.05 0.28 -9.88
N LYS A 2 4.88 1.39 -10.62
CA LYS A 2 5.53 2.69 -10.32
C LYS A 2 5.37 3.15 -8.86
N LEU A 3 4.16 3.06 -8.31
CA LEU A 3 3.91 3.41 -6.91
C LEU A 3 4.77 2.61 -5.93
N LEU A 4 4.94 1.30 -6.15
CA LEU A 4 5.72 0.44 -5.27
C LEU A 4 7.21 0.76 -5.33
N ILE A 5 7.70 1.12 -6.52
CA ILE A 5 9.09 1.58 -6.69
C ILE A 5 9.29 2.89 -5.92
N GLU A 6 8.40 3.87 -6.09
CA GLU A 6 8.48 5.15 -5.38
C GLU A 6 8.41 4.99 -3.87
N LEU A 7 7.44 4.20 -3.40
CA LEU A 7 7.32 3.85 -1.99
C LEU A 7 8.62 3.18 -1.50
N GLN A 8 9.23 2.24 -2.24
CA GLN A 8 10.47 1.57 -1.83
C GLN A 8 11.65 2.54 -1.79
N ASN A 9 11.72 3.47 -2.74
CA ASN A 9 12.76 4.50 -2.76
C ASN A 9 12.67 5.43 -1.54
N VAL A 10 11.46 5.73 -1.07
CA VAL A 10 11.24 6.66 0.05
C VAL A 10 11.29 5.96 1.41
N LEU A 11 10.69 4.77 1.54
CA LEU A 11 10.59 4.04 2.80
C LEU A 11 11.74 3.02 2.98
N GLY A 12 12.53 2.77 1.95
CA GLY A 12 13.50 1.69 1.90
C GLY A 12 12.86 0.32 1.63
N SER A 13 13.71 -0.70 1.49
CA SER A 13 13.29 -2.09 1.26
C SER A 13 12.64 -2.75 2.48
N LYS A 14 12.76 -2.15 3.66
CA LYS A 14 12.15 -2.58 4.92
C LYS A 14 11.98 -1.38 5.85
N ARG A 15 10.82 -1.27 6.50
CA ARG A 15 10.57 -0.38 7.64
C ARG A 15 10.36 -1.26 8.89
N GLY A 16 10.96 -0.90 10.02
CA GLY A 16 10.99 -1.76 11.21
C GLY A 16 9.65 -1.82 11.97
N ASP A 17 8.85 -0.79 11.81
CA ASP A 17 7.57 -0.50 12.45
C ASP A 17 6.36 -0.87 11.55
N VAL A 18 6.55 -0.94 10.23
CA VAL A 18 5.47 -1.15 9.26
C VAL A 18 5.80 -2.24 8.24
N ALA A 19 4.88 -3.19 8.09
CA ALA A 19 4.88 -4.15 6.99
C ALA A 19 4.11 -3.59 5.78
N VAL A 20 4.70 -3.68 4.59
CA VAL A 20 4.08 -3.24 3.33
C VAL A 20 3.66 -4.45 2.50
N LEU A 21 2.38 -4.50 2.11
CA LEU A 21 1.81 -5.50 1.23
C LEU A 21 1.17 -4.80 0.02
N ALA A 22 1.57 -5.18 -1.20
CA ALA A 22 0.90 -4.75 -2.41
C ALA A 22 -0.07 -5.82 -2.89
N VAL A 23 -1.31 -5.45 -3.19
CA VAL A 23 -2.34 -6.37 -3.69
C VAL A 23 -2.74 -5.95 -5.11
N SER A 24 -2.81 -6.90 -6.04
CA SER A 24 -3.20 -6.63 -7.41
C SER A 24 -3.74 -7.88 -8.12
N PRO A 25 -4.52 -7.75 -9.22
CA PRO A 25 -5.14 -8.90 -9.88
C PRO A 25 -4.17 -9.76 -10.71
N GLU A 26 -2.94 -9.29 -10.91
CA GLU A 26 -1.92 -9.99 -11.68
C GLU A 26 -1.53 -11.31 -10.99
N PRO A 27 -1.28 -12.37 -11.77
CA PRO A 27 -0.94 -13.68 -11.22
C PRO A 27 0.47 -13.69 -10.59
N PRO A 28 0.79 -14.66 -9.72
CA PRO A 28 2.06 -14.70 -8.98
C PRO A 28 3.31 -14.63 -9.87
N GLU A 29 3.28 -15.20 -11.09
CA GLU A 29 4.43 -15.19 -12.00
C GLU A 29 4.77 -13.77 -12.48
N VAL A 30 3.75 -12.91 -12.63
CA VAL A 30 3.96 -11.49 -12.96
C VAL A 30 4.61 -10.78 -11.78
N HIS A 31 4.15 -11.06 -10.55
CA HIS A 31 4.74 -10.51 -9.33
C HIS A 31 6.20 -10.90 -9.18
N VAL A 32 6.55 -12.18 -9.40
CA VAL A 32 7.94 -12.67 -9.35
C VAL A 32 8.81 -11.95 -10.37
N ARG A 33 8.34 -11.81 -11.63
CA ARG A 33 9.08 -11.08 -12.66
C ARG A 33 9.25 -9.60 -12.32
N MET A 34 8.20 -8.96 -11.81
CA MET A 34 8.23 -7.56 -11.40
C MET A 34 9.19 -7.33 -10.23
N ALA A 35 9.11 -8.17 -9.20
CA ALA A 35 9.99 -8.10 -8.04
C ALA A 35 11.46 -8.27 -8.45
N LYS A 36 11.75 -9.23 -9.33
CA LYS A 36 13.10 -9.42 -9.87
C LYS A 36 13.58 -8.24 -10.72
N HIS A 37 12.73 -7.72 -11.60
CA HIS A 37 13.12 -6.68 -12.56
C HIS A 37 13.37 -5.32 -11.88
N PHE A 38 12.59 -4.98 -10.86
CA PHE A 38 12.68 -3.71 -10.14
C PHE A 38 13.32 -3.82 -8.75
N ASP A 39 13.90 -4.98 -8.43
CA ASP A 39 14.43 -5.31 -7.10
C ASP A 39 13.48 -4.97 -5.94
N LEU A 40 12.18 -5.27 -6.11
CA LEU A 40 11.19 -5.01 -5.07
C LEU A 40 11.36 -6.03 -3.94
N LYS A 41 11.48 -5.55 -2.71
CA LYS A 41 11.65 -6.39 -1.52
C LYS A 41 10.36 -6.60 -0.72
N TRP A 42 9.31 -5.88 -1.08
CA TRP A 42 8.03 -5.96 -0.40
C TRP A 42 7.18 -7.14 -0.84
N ALA A 43 6.29 -7.56 0.06
CA ALA A 43 5.36 -8.64 -0.21
C ALA A 43 4.34 -8.20 -1.28
N LEU A 44 4.08 -9.11 -2.22
CA LEU A 44 3.11 -8.94 -3.31
C LEU A 44 2.08 -10.08 -3.20
N ALA A 45 0.80 -9.73 -3.11
CA ALA A 45 -0.30 -10.69 -3.06
C ALA A 45 -1.14 -10.60 -4.33
N SER A 46 -1.34 -11.76 -4.96
CA SER A 46 -2.17 -11.91 -6.15
C SER A 46 -3.64 -12.12 -5.76
N ASP A 47 -4.53 -11.31 -6.33
CA ASP A 47 -5.99 -11.42 -6.19
C ASP A 47 -6.64 -11.60 -7.58
N PRO A 48 -6.44 -12.75 -8.26
CA PRO A 48 -6.90 -12.96 -9.62
C PRO A 48 -8.44 -12.90 -9.74
N THR A 49 -9.13 -13.27 -8.67
CA THR A 49 -10.59 -13.20 -8.55
C THR A 49 -11.11 -11.79 -8.23
N ARG A 50 -10.22 -10.86 -7.87
CA ARG A 50 -10.56 -9.49 -7.41
C ARG A 50 -11.47 -9.48 -6.19
N ALA A 51 -11.49 -10.55 -5.40
CA ALA A 51 -12.41 -10.70 -4.29
C ALA A 51 -12.08 -9.71 -3.16
N VAL A 52 -10.79 -9.55 -2.85
CA VAL A 52 -10.31 -8.58 -1.85
C VAL A 52 -10.48 -7.16 -2.39
N LEU A 53 -10.10 -6.93 -3.66
CA LEU A 53 -10.23 -5.62 -4.29
C LEU A 53 -11.69 -5.15 -4.36
N SER A 54 -12.64 -6.04 -4.67
CA SER A 54 -14.07 -5.75 -4.61
C SER A 54 -14.59 -5.48 -3.21
N ALA A 55 -14.20 -6.30 -2.23
CA ALA A 55 -14.62 -6.12 -0.84
C ALA A 55 -14.16 -4.77 -0.26
N LEU A 56 -13.02 -4.26 -0.73
CA LEU A 56 -12.48 -2.96 -0.37
C LEU A 56 -13.02 -1.80 -1.23
N GLY A 57 -13.89 -2.08 -2.20
CA GLY A 57 -14.45 -1.07 -3.12
C GLY A 57 -13.42 -0.50 -4.10
N LEU A 58 -12.27 -1.17 -4.29
CA LEU A 58 -11.19 -0.76 -5.21
C LEU A 58 -11.42 -1.21 -6.65
N TRP A 59 -12.37 -2.12 -6.86
CA TRP A 59 -12.75 -2.62 -8.17
C TRP A 59 -14.23 -2.98 -8.24
N SER A 60 -14.88 -2.69 -9.36
CA SER A 60 -16.22 -3.15 -9.70
C SER A 60 -16.31 -3.51 -11.18
N GLU A 61 -17.24 -4.41 -11.53
CA GLU A 61 -17.50 -4.75 -12.92
C GLU A 61 -17.98 -3.54 -13.75
N GLU A 62 -18.75 -2.65 -13.12
CA GLU A 62 -19.23 -1.42 -13.75
C GLU A 62 -18.06 -0.50 -14.12
N ALA A 63 -17.13 -0.26 -13.18
CA ALA A 63 -15.93 0.53 -13.40
C ALA A 63 -15.05 -0.10 -14.50
N ALA A 64 -14.90 -1.42 -14.48
CA ALA A 64 -14.15 -2.15 -15.50
C ALA A 64 -14.78 -1.99 -16.89
N LYS A 65 -16.13 -2.06 -17.01
CA LYS A 65 -16.85 -1.82 -18.27
C LYS A 65 -16.71 -0.36 -18.75
N ALA A 66 -16.59 0.59 -17.82
CA ALA A 66 -16.30 1.99 -18.12
C ALA A 66 -14.81 2.27 -18.44
N GLY A 67 -13.96 1.24 -18.51
CA GLY A 67 -12.53 1.36 -18.83
C GLY A 67 -11.64 1.70 -17.64
N VAL A 68 -12.17 1.72 -16.41
CA VAL A 68 -11.39 1.93 -15.20
C VAL A 68 -10.84 0.59 -14.72
N ALA A 69 -9.52 0.41 -14.84
CA ALA A 69 -8.87 -0.85 -14.51
C ALA A 69 -8.91 -1.17 -13.00
N MET A 70 -8.70 -0.17 -12.13
CA MET A 70 -8.69 -0.29 -10.66
C MET A 70 -8.56 1.10 -10.03
N ASP A 71 -9.17 1.32 -8.85
CA ASP A 71 -8.86 2.46 -8.00
C ASP A 71 -7.60 2.18 -7.17
N ARG A 72 -6.62 3.09 -7.23
CA ARG A 72 -5.37 2.95 -6.50
C ARG A 72 -5.50 3.64 -5.16
N GLN A 73 -5.37 2.86 -4.10
CA GLN A 73 -5.39 3.37 -2.73
C GLN A 73 -4.20 2.83 -1.94
N SER A 74 -3.87 3.51 -0.84
CA SER A 74 -3.03 2.97 0.22
C SER A 74 -3.83 3.00 1.51
N ILE A 75 -3.77 1.91 2.27
CA ILE A 75 -4.53 1.73 3.49
C ILE A 75 -3.53 1.37 4.58
N LEU A 76 -3.52 2.16 5.66
CA LEU A 76 -2.79 1.84 6.87
C LEU A 76 -3.75 1.20 7.87
N LEU A 77 -3.32 0.07 8.41
CA LEU A 77 -4.08 -0.81 9.28
C LEU A 77 -3.26 -1.01 10.56
N ASP A 78 -3.92 -0.93 11.71
CA ASP A 78 -3.33 -1.40 12.95
C ASP A 78 -3.48 -2.93 13.02
N PRO A 79 -2.39 -3.71 12.98
CA PRO A 79 -2.47 -5.17 12.99
C PRO A 79 -2.97 -5.74 14.34
N SER A 80 -2.85 -5.00 15.44
CA SER A 80 -3.27 -5.45 16.76
C SER A 80 -4.78 -5.32 16.97
N THR A 81 -5.39 -4.25 16.46
CA THR A 81 -6.82 -3.98 16.59
C THR A 81 -7.63 -4.32 15.34
N GLY A 82 -6.97 -4.49 14.19
CA GLY A 82 -7.60 -4.68 12.89
C GLY A 82 -8.29 -3.43 12.33
N LYS A 83 -8.08 -2.26 12.95
CA LYS A 83 -8.71 -1.01 12.54
C LYS A 83 -7.95 -0.34 11.41
N VAL A 84 -8.72 0.29 10.52
CA VAL A 84 -8.16 1.19 9.51
C VAL A 84 -7.76 2.48 10.21
N GLU A 85 -6.48 2.78 10.20
CA GLU A 85 -5.95 4.02 10.76
C GLU A 85 -6.04 5.15 9.75
N ARG A 86 -5.67 4.87 8.49
CA ARG A 86 -5.68 5.87 7.42
C ARG A 86 -5.95 5.27 6.05
N VAL A 87 -6.67 6.03 5.21
CA VAL A 87 -6.89 5.70 3.80
C VAL A 87 -6.47 6.87 2.94
N TRP A 88 -5.54 6.64 2.03
CA TRP A 88 -5.23 7.53 0.93
C TRP A 88 -5.95 7.04 -0.33
N ARG A 89 -6.87 7.86 -0.84
CA ARG A 89 -7.67 7.56 -2.04
C ARG A 89 -7.12 8.29 -3.27
N ASN A 90 -7.48 7.84 -4.47
CA ASN A 90 -7.08 8.46 -5.74
C ASN A 90 -5.56 8.63 -5.89
N VAL A 91 -4.80 7.63 -5.42
CA VAL A 91 -3.34 7.71 -5.33
C VAL A 91 -2.72 7.72 -6.71
N GLN A 92 -1.96 8.77 -6.98
CA GLN A 92 -1.13 8.87 -8.16
C GLN A 92 0.15 8.06 -7.96
N ALA A 93 0.54 7.31 -8.98
CA ALA A 93 1.72 6.46 -8.90
C ALA A 93 3.03 7.27 -8.83
N THR A 94 2.99 8.52 -9.31
CA THR A 94 4.07 9.50 -9.27
C THR A 94 3.47 10.81 -8.75
N GLY A 95 4.18 11.54 -7.89
CA GLY A 95 3.69 12.83 -7.36
C GLY A 95 3.60 12.92 -5.84
N GLY A 96 4.55 12.30 -5.12
CA GLY A 96 4.75 12.58 -3.69
C GLY A 96 3.96 11.73 -2.70
N HIS A 97 3.08 10.82 -3.15
CA HIS A 97 2.35 9.91 -2.25
C HIS A 97 3.28 9.14 -1.30
N ALA A 98 4.41 8.65 -1.80
CA ALA A 98 5.38 7.94 -0.99
C ALA A 98 5.94 8.79 0.17
N LEU A 99 6.17 10.08 -0.07
CA LEU A 99 6.57 11.04 0.96
C LEU A 99 5.42 11.29 1.94
N GLN A 100 4.18 11.43 1.46
CA GLN A 100 3.02 11.59 2.33
C GLN A 100 2.81 10.40 3.27
N VAL A 101 3.09 9.17 2.79
CA VAL A 101 3.05 7.97 3.64
C VAL A 101 4.16 8.03 4.68
N ARG A 102 5.41 8.30 4.26
CA ARG A 102 6.55 8.43 5.18
C ARG A 102 6.27 9.45 6.29
N ASP A 103 5.91 10.68 5.91
CA ASP A 103 5.73 11.79 6.84
C ASP A 103 4.61 11.49 7.85
N TYR A 104 3.55 10.82 7.40
CA TYR A 104 2.49 10.38 8.30
C TYR A 104 2.99 9.31 9.27
N LEU A 105 3.69 8.27 8.79
CA LEU A 105 4.25 7.22 9.65
C LEU A 105 5.23 7.79 10.69
N ASP A 106 6.08 8.74 10.28
CA ASP A 106 7.02 9.40 11.19
C ASP A 106 6.26 10.20 12.28
N SER A 107 5.13 10.83 11.94
CA SER A 107 4.30 11.55 12.91
C SER A 107 3.64 10.64 13.97
N LEU A 108 3.39 9.37 13.65
CA LEU A 108 2.86 8.39 14.61
C LEU A 108 3.92 7.99 15.62
N THR A 109 5.14 7.71 15.15
CA THR A 109 6.25 7.36 16.03
C THR A 109 6.58 8.47 17.03
N SER A 110 6.53 9.74 16.60
CA SER A 110 6.72 10.89 17.49
C SER A 110 5.56 11.14 18.46
N SER A 111 4.35 10.65 18.14
CA SER A 111 3.16 10.80 18.99
C SER A 111 3.10 9.76 20.10
N ASP A 112 3.57 8.54 19.83
CA ASP A 112 3.65 7.45 20.81
C ASP A 112 4.71 7.75 21.88
N ASP A 113 5.86 8.30 21.49
CA ASP A 113 6.93 8.69 22.42
C ASP A 113 6.46 9.79 23.41
N GLN A 114 5.71 10.79 22.94
CA GLN A 114 5.19 11.86 23.80
C GLN A 114 4.08 11.39 24.77
N GLN A 115 3.31 10.37 24.40
CA GLN A 115 2.31 9.78 25.31
C GLN A 115 2.92 8.80 26.32
N ALA A 116 4.04 8.17 25.97
CA ALA A 116 4.78 7.28 26.87
C ALA A 116 5.56 8.05 27.95
N GLU A 117 6.13 9.22 27.63
CA GLU A 117 6.83 10.08 28.61
C GLU A 117 5.88 10.80 29.59
N ALA A 118 4.60 10.94 29.25
CA ALA A 118 3.60 11.63 30.06
C ALA A 118 2.84 10.73 31.06
N ARG A 119 3.21 9.44 31.16
CA ARG A 119 2.61 8.44 32.08
C ARG A 119 3.61 7.99 33.14
#